data_AF-D2ICG7-F1
#
_entry.id   AF-D2ICG7-F1
#
_cell.length_a   1.000
_cell.length_b   1.000
_cell.length_c   1.000
_cell.angle_alpha   90.00
_cell.angle_beta   90.00
_cell.angle_gamma   90.00
#
_symmetry.space_group_name_H-M   'P 1'
#
loop_
_entity.id
_entity.type
_entity.pdbx_description
1 polymer ?
#
loop_
_entity_poly.entity_id
_entity_poly.type
_entity_poly.pdbx_seq_one_letter_code
_entity_poly.pdbx_strand_id
1 'polypeptide(L)'
;VGIPDPAGTTVGGGGAVYTVVPHLSLPHWAAQDFAKSLQSFRLGCANLKNRQGWQDVCAQAFQTPVHSFQAKQFFERYFTPWQVAGNGSLAGTVTGYYEPVLKGDDRRTEQARFPIYGIPNDFISVPLPAGLRSGKNLVRIRQTGKNSGTIDNAGGTHTADLSQFPITARTTAIKGRFEGGRFLPYHTRNQINGGALDGKAPILGYAEDPVELFFMHIQGSGRLKTPSGKYIRIGYADKNEHPYVSIGRYMADKGYLKLGQTSMQGIKSYMR
;
A
#
# COMPACT_ATOMS: atom_id res chain seq x y z
N VAL A 1 4.16 -1.44 35.01
CA VAL A 1 4.35 -2.74 34.32
C VAL A 1 3.10 -3.54 34.55
N GLY A 2 2.48 -4.08 33.50
CA GLY A 2 1.24 -4.88 33.61
C GLY A 2 1.50 -6.31 34.10
N ILE A 3 0.43 -7.10 34.22
CA ILE A 3 0.51 -8.52 34.59
C ILE A 3 0.42 -9.35 33.29
N PRO A 4 1.43 -10.18 32.96
CA PRO A 4 1.39 -11.01 31.76
C PRO A 4 0.46 -12.20 31.95
N ASP A 5 -0.25 -12.57 30.88
CA ASP A 5 -0.87 -13.90 30.80
C ASP A 5 0.22 -14.99 30.93
N PRO A 6 -0.02 -16.07 31.69
CA PRO A 6 0.97 -17.10 31.92
C PRO A 6 1.25 -17.92 30.65
N ALA A 7 2.43 -18.55 30.60
CA ALA A 7 2.79 -19.48 29.52
C ALA A 7 1.74 -20.60 29.37
N GLY A 8 1.41 -20.93 28.12
CA GLY A 8 0.34 -21.88 27.80
C GLY A 8 -1.05 -21.27 27.70
N THR A 9 -1.25 -19.99 28.07
CA THR A 9 -2.53 -19.29 27.80
C THR A 9 -2.80 -19.29 26.29
N THR A 10 -4.01 -19.66 25.89
CA THR A 10 -4.41 -19.74 24.49
C THR A 10 -5.59 -18.86 24.15
N VAL A 11 -5.54 -18.24 22.96
CA VAL A 11 -6.68 -17.56 22.32
C VAL A 11 -6.86 -18.15 20.93
N GLY A 12 -8.10 -18.32 20.46
CA GLY A 12 -8.39 -18.87 19.15
C GLY A 12 -9.49 -18.11 18.39
N GLY A 13 -9.41 -18.10 17.06
CA GLY A 13 -10.42 -17.47 16.21
C GLY A 13 -10.10 -17.58 14.72
N GLY A 14 -11.10 -17.89 13.89
CA GLY A 14 -10.95 -17.91 12.43
C GLY A 14 -9.88 -18.88 11.90
N GLY A 15 -9.67 -20.01 12.58
CA GLY A 15 -8.63 -21.00 12.23
C GLY A 15 -7.23 -20.68 12.77
N ALA A 16 -7.03 -19.54 13.44
CA ALA A 16 -5.79 -19.21 14.12
C ALA A 16 -5.84 -19.58 15.62
N VAL A 17 -4.70 -20.00 16.16
CA VAL A 17 -4.46 -20.23 17.59
C VAL A 17 -3.21 -19.44 18.00
N TYR A 18 -3.32 -18.73 19.11
CA TYR A 18 -2.25 -17.93 19.71
C TYR A 18 -1.93 -18.53 21.08
N THR A 19 -0.68 -18.89 21.33
CA THR A 19 -0.25 -19.51 22.59
C THR A 19 0.87 -18.70 23.23
N VAL A 20 0.73 -18.32 24.50
CA VAL A 20 1.79 -17.63 25.24
C VAL A 20 3.00 -18.54 25.43
N VAL A 21 4.18 -18.04 25.08
CA VAL A 21 5.46 -18.77 25.24
C VAL A 21 6.51 -17.88 25.92
N PRO A 22 7.51 -18.47 26.61
CA PRO A 22 8.63 -17.70 27.16
C PRO A 22 9.42 -16.97 26.06
N HIS A 23 9.95 -15.77 26.35
CA HIS A 23 10.81 -15.04 25.40
C HIS A 23 11.99 -15.88 24.90
N LEU A 24 12.59 -16.70 25.78
CA LEU A 24 13.71 -17.57 25.45
C LEU A 24 13.35 -18.75 24.53
N SER A 25 12.08 -19.04 24.29
CA SER A 25 11.69 -20.05 23.29
C SER A 25 11.75 -19.51 21.86
N LEU A 26 11.90 -18.18 21.69
CA LEU A 26 12.11 -17.58 20.38
C LEU A 26 13.54 -17.86 19.90
N PRO A 27 13.74 -18.39 18.68
CA PRO A 27 15.06 -18.74 18.18
C PRO A 27 16.03 -17.55 18.21
N HIS A 28 17.20 -17.75 18.81
CA HIS A 28 18.25 -16.73 18.92
C HIS A 28 17.80 -15.41 19.57
N TRP A 29 16.82 -15.45 20.48
CA TRP A 29 16.28 -14.25 21.15
C TRP A 29 17.38 -13.36 21.73
N ALA A 30 18.31 -13.92 22.49
CA ALA A 30 19.37 -13.15 23.17
C ALA A 30 20.37 -12.49 22.20
N ALA A 31 20.46 -12.94 20.95
CA ALA A 31 21.43 -12.47 19.97
C ALA A 31 20.89 -11.38 19.02
N GLN A 32 19.63 -10.95 19.18
CA GLN A 32 19.01 -9.97 18.29
C GLN A 32 19.55 -8.54 18.52
N ASP A 33 19.51 -7.73 17.46
CA ASP A 33 19.77 -6.30 17.53
C ASP A 33 18.50 -5.56 18.05
N PHE A 34 18.30 -5.61 19.36
CA PHE A 34 17.15 -4.96 19.98
C PHE A 34 17.20 -3.43 19.91
N ALA A 35 18.38 -2.82 19.75
CA ALA A 35 18.50 -1.38 19.56
C ALA A 35 17.76 -0.93 18.29
N LYS A 36 17.96 -1.63 17.16
CA LYS A 36 17.22 -1.36 15.92
C LYS A 36 15.72 -1.67 16.05
N SER A 37 15.35 -2.74 16.73
CA SER A 37 13.94 -3.06 16.99
C SER A 37 13.23 -1.97 17.82
N LEU A 38 13.90 -1.41 18.82
CA LEU A 38 13.37 -0.30 19.62
C LEU A 38 13.22 0.98 18.79
N GLN A 39 14.19 1.29 17.94
CA GLN A 39 14.07 2.41 16.99
C GLN A 39 12.85 2.23 16.07
N SER A 40 12.68 1.03 15.51
CA SER A 40 11.51 0.69 14.69
C SER A 40 10.20 0.87 15.44
N PHE A 41 10.11 0.36 16.68
CA PHE A 41 8.92 0.50 17.51
C PHE A 41 8.58 1.97 17.80
N ARG A 42 9.58 2.81 18.10
CA ARG A 42 9.41 4.26 18.31
C ARG A 42 8.82 4.97 17.09
N LEU A 43 9.20 4.59 15.87
CA LEU A 43 8.62 5.17 14.65
C LEU A 43 7.12 4.93 14.58
N GLY A 44 6.65 3.73 14.93
CA GLY A 44 5.23 3.39 14.98
C GLY A 44 4.46 4.13 16.08
N CYS A 45 5.12 4.45 17.20
CA CYS A 45 4.53 5.15 18.35
C CYS A 45 4.05 6.57 18.07
N ALA A 46 4.42 7.19 16.94
CA ALA A 46 3.82 8.46 16.50
C ALA A 46 2.28 8.37 16.41
N ASN A 47 1.76 7.23 15.92
CA ASN A 47 0.33 6.96 15.80
C ASN A 47 -0.17 5.92 16.81
N LEU A 48 0.65 4.89 17.10
CA LEU A 48 0.27 3.76 17.95
C LEU A 48 -0.10 4.20 19.38
N LYS A 49 0.53 5.27 19.91
CA LYS A 49 0.22 5.83 21.23
C LYS A 49 -1.24 6.29 21.40
N ASN A 50 -1.94 6.56 20.31
CA ASN A 50 -3.33 7.01 20.34
C ASN A 50 -4.33 5.83 20.39
N ARG A 51 -3.85 4.58 20.32
CA ARG A 51 -4.67 3.38 20.43
C ARG A 51 -4.73 2.91 21.88
N GLN A 52 -5.94 2.60 22.35
CA GLN A 52 -6.14 2.10 23.72
C GLN A 52 -5.29 0.85 23.99
N GLY A 53 -4.60 0.83 25.13
CA GLY A 53 -3.71 -0.26 25.55
C GLY A 53 -2.24 -0.09 25.14
N TRP A 54 -1.89 0.93 24.35
CA TRP A 54 -0.54 1.15 23.83
C TRP A 54 0.20 2.36 24.42
N GLN A 55 -0.50 3.17 25.22
CA GLN A 55 0.01 4.44 25.75
C GLN A 55 1.32 4.25 26.53
N ASP A 56 1.30 3.37 27.53
CA ASP A 56 2.42 3.17 28.46
C ASP A 56 3.65 2.62 27.77
N VAL A 57 3.49 1.61 26.91
CA VAL A 57 4.63 0.98 26.21
C VAL A 57 5.25 1.93 25.19
N CYS A 58 4.45 2.79 24.55
CA CYS A 58 4.98 3.83 23.69
C CYS A 58 5.72 4.91 24.48
N ALA A 59 5.19 5.37 25.62
CA ALA A 59 5.88 6.31 26.49
C ALA A 59 7.21 5.72 27.00
N GLN A 60 7.19 4.47 27.47
CA GLN A 60 8.37 3.76 27.96
C GLN A 60 9.41 3.54 26.85
N ALA A 61 8.99 3.28 25.61
CA ALA A 61 9.93 3.12 24.50
C ALA A 61 10.82 4.35 24.32
N PHE A 62 10.28 5.57 24.47
CA PHE A 62 11.05 6.82 24.38
C PHE A 62 11.97 7.08 25.59
N GLN A 63 11.66 6.49 26.75
CA GLN A 63 12.53 6.55 27.94
C GLN A 63 13.63 5.48 27.93
N THR A 64 13.48 4.43 27.12
CA THR A 64 14.44 3.32 27.04
C THR A 64 15.65 3.69 26.18
N PRO A 65 16.90 3.60 26.67
CA PRO A 65 18.09 3.88 25.85
C PRO A 65 18.17 3.01 24.60
N VAL A 66 18.69 3.57 23.49
CA VAL A 66 18.88 2.86 22.22
C VAL A 66 20.15 2.01 22.28
N HIS A 67 20.09 0.97 23.11
CA HIS A 67 21.16 -0.01 23.32
C HIS A 67 20.53 -1.39 23.54
N SER A 68 21.11 -2.44 22.97
CA SER A 68 20.45 -3.74 22.86
C SER A 68 20.09 -4.36 24.22
N PHE A 69 20.90 -4.14 25.26
CA PHE A 69 20.60 -4.66 26.60
C PHE A 69 19.31 -4.05 27.19
N GLN A 70 19.20 -2.72 27.23
CA GLN A 70 18.03 -2.01 27.75
C GLN A 70 16.80 -2.23 26.85
N ALA A 71 17.00 -2.25 25.54
CA ALA A 71 15.93 -2.54 24.59
C ALA A 71 15.39 -3.97 24.75
N LYS A 72 16.27 -4.97 24.93
CA LYS A 72 15.86 -6.35 25.25
C LYS A 72 15.01 -6.40 26.52
N GLN A 73 15.48 -5.76 27.60
CA GLN A 73 14.72 -5.69 28.86
C GLN A 73 13.37 -5.00 28.69
N PHE A 74 13.27 -3.96 27.85
CA PHE A 74 12.00 -3.34 27.51
C PHE A 74 11.02 -4.34 26.87
N PHE A 75 11.45 -5.08 25.84
CA PHE A 75 10.59 -6.09 25.23
C PHE A 75 10.23 -7.22 26.20
N GLU A 76 11.17 -7.69 27.02
CA GLU A 76 10.94 -8.76 27.99
C GLU A 76 9.98 -8.37 29.13
N ARG A 77 10.02 -7.12 29.59
CA ARG A 77 9.21 -6.65 30.73
C ARG A 77 7.83 -6.14 30.33
N TYR A 78 7.68 -5.62 29.12
CA TYR A 78 6.46 -4.92 28.70
C TYR A 78 5.62 -5.70 27.67
N PHE A 79 6.12 -6.82 27.16
CA PHE A 79 5.42 -7.63 26.16
C PHE A 79 5.42 -9.11 26.52
N THR A 80 4.31 -9.78 26.19
CA THR A 80 4.15 -11.23 26.29
C THR A 80 4.21 -11.83 24.88
N PRO A 81 5.09 -12.79 24.58
CA PRO A 81 5.16 -13.44 23.27
C PRO A 81 3.98 -14.39 23.06
N TRP A 82 3.32 -14.27 21.91
CA TRP A 82 2.27 -15.19 21.45
C TRP A 82 2.75 -15.93 20.20
N GLN A 83 2.98 -17.24 20.31
CA GLN A 83 3.24 -18.11 19.17
C GLN A 83 1.95 -18.26 18.35
N VAL A 84 2.04 -18.09 17.03
CA VAL A 84 0.88 -18.10 16.13
C VAL A 84 0.88 -19.37 15.29
N ALA A 85 -0.21 -20.14 15.37
CA ALA A 85 -0.51 -21.24 14.47
C ALA A 85 -1.73 -20.91 13.60
N GLY A 86 -1.66 -21.15 12.30
CA GLY A 86 -2.78 -21.00 11.36
C GLY A 86 -3.17 -22.34 10.77
N ASN A 87 -4.44 -22.71 10.90
CA ASN A 87 -5.00 -23.99 10.43
C ASN A 87 -4.16 -25.21 10.90
N GLY A 88 -3.73 -25.17 12.17
CA GLY A 88 -2.90 -26.22 12.78
C GLY A 88 -1.41 -26.19 12.42
N SER A 89 -0.94 -25.22 11.63
CA SER A 89 0.47 -25.10 11.23
C SER A 89 1.13 -23.85 11.84
N LEU A 90 2.33 -24.01 12.40
CA LEU A 90 3.21 -22.89 12.77
C LEU A 90 3.93 -22.28 11.56
N ALA A 91 4.04 -23.03 10.46
CA ALA A 91 4.70 -22.57 9.26
C ALA A 91 3.79 -21.59 8.50
N GLY A 92 4.39 -20.52 7.99
CA GLY A 92 3.77 -19.53 7.13
C GLY A 92 4.71 -19.13 5.98
N THR A 93 4.22 -18.29 5.07
CA THR A 93 5.03 -17.77 3.95
C THR A 93 5.55 -16.37 4.29
N VAL A 94 6.86 -16.17 4.16
CA VAL A 94 7.50 -14.84 4.26
C VAL A 94 7.90 -14.39 2.86
N THR A 95 7.49 -13.19 2.47
CA THR A 95 7.85 -12.56 1.19
C THR A 95 8.51 -11.20 1.42
N GLY A 96 9.32 -10.73 0.47
CA GLY A 96 9.98 -9.43 0.54
C GLY A 96 9.29 -8.35 -0.30
N TYR A 97 9.30 -7.11 0.19
CA TYR A 97 8.99 -5.91 -0.58
C TYR A 97 10.04 -4.82 -0.29
N TYR A 98 10.16 -3.84 -1.17
CA TYR A 98 11.13 -2.74 -1.03
C TYR A 98 10.60 -1.46 -1.66
N GLU A 99 11.25 -0.34 -1.35
CA GLU A 99 11.03 0.97 -1.96
C GLU A 99 12.08 1.19 -3.07
N PRO A 100 11.70 1.19 -4.35
CA PRO A 100 12.64 1.34 -5.47
C PRO A 100 13.20 2.76 -5.57
N VAL A 101 14.44 2.86 -6.04
CA VAL A 101 15.09 4.11 -6.43
C VAL A 101 15.18 4.15 -7.94
N LEU A 102 14.66 5.21 -8.55
CA LEU A 102 14.64 5.44 -9.99
C LEU A 102 15.39 6.72 -10.30
N LYS A 103 15.99 6.83 -11.48
CA LYS A 103 16.49 8.12 -11.95
C LYS A 103 15.33 9.01 -12.41
N GLY A 104 15.41 10.29 -12.11
CA GLY A 104 14.37 11.25 -12.47
C GLY A 104 14.69 12.65 -11.96
N ASP A 105 13.77 13.58 -12.14
CA ASP A 105 13.94 14.97 -11.71
C ASP A 105 12.60 15.58 -11.26
N ASP A 106 12.64 16.70 -10.54
CA ASP A 106 11.43 17.43 -10.13
C ASP A 106 10.78 18.20 -11.29
N ARG A 107 11.57 18.49 -12.33
CA ARG A 107 11.15 19.15 -13.57
C ARG A 107 11.35 18.23 -14.77
N ARG A 108 10.62 18.51 -15.85
CA ARG A 108 10.82 17.78 -17.11
C ARG A 108 12.17 18.15 -17.71
N THR A 109 12.94 17.15 -18.10
CA THR A 109 14.21 17.32 -18.82
C THR A 109 14.22 16.43 -20.08
N GLU A 110 15.30 16.48 -20.86
CA GLU A 110 15.48 15.58 -21.99
C GLU A 110 15.51 14.11 -21.56
N GLN A 111 16.07 13.81 -20.39
CA GLN A 111 16.17 12.47 -19.83
C GLN A 111 14.91 12.11 -19.02
N ALA A 112 14.48 12.98 -18.12
CA ALA A 112 13.34 12.78 -17.23
C ALA A 112 12.04 13.23 -17.92
N ARG A 113 11.38 12.31 -18.63
CA ARG A 113 10.23 12.61 -19.51
C ARG A 113 8.90 12.05 -19.03
N PHE A 114 8.90 11.07 -18.13
CA PHE A 114 7.69 10.31 -17.78
C PHE A 114 7.08 10.84 -16.47
N PRO A 115 5.92 11.52 -16.52
CA PRO A 115 5.35 12.19 -15.36
C PRO A 115 4.89 11.21 -14.29
N ILE A 116 5.09 11.60 -13.03
CA ILE A 116 4.52 10.94 -11.86
C ILE A 116 3.38 11.81 -11.34
N TYR A 117 2.15 11.36 -11.54
CA TYR A 117 0.97 12.12 -11.17
C TYR A 117 0.60 11.92 -9.70
N GLY A 118 0.18 13.01 -9.04
CA GLY A 118 -0.62 12.93 -7.82
C GLY A 118 -2.09 12.68 -8.15
N ILE A 119 -2.97 12.81 -7.15
CA ILE A 119 -4.42 12.63 -7.36
C ILE A 119 -4.92 13.73 -8.34
N PRO A 120 -5.54 13.35 -9.47
CA PRO A 120 -6.05 14.33 -10.44
C PRO A 120 -7.18 15.20 -9.91
N ASN A 121 -7.40 16.35 -10.54
CA ASN A 121 -8.39 17.33 -10.14
C ASN A 121 -9.85 16.85 -10.30
N ASP A 122 -10.10 15.92 -11.23
CA ASP A 122 -11.41 15.35 -11.52
C ASP A 122 -11.61 13.93 -10.93
N PHE A 123 -10.62 13.43 -10.17
CA PHE A 123 -10.70 12.12 -9.53
C PHE A 123 -11.59 12.16 -8.30
N ILE A 124 -12.61 11.29 -8.26
CA ILE A 124 -13.56 11.20 -7.16
C ILE A 124 -13.59 9.77 -6.63
N SER A 125 -13.36 9.64 -5.32
CA SER A 125 -13.54 8.39 -4.59
C SER A 125 -14.92 8.37 -3.91
N VAL A 126 -15.70 7.31 -4.15
CA VAL A 126 -17.03 7.11 -3.58
C VAL A 126 -17.05 5.80 -2.78
N PRO A 127 -17.32 5.81 -1.47
CA PRO A 127 -17.48 4.59 -0.68
C PRO A 127 -18.57 3.68 -1.25
N LEU A 128 -18.29 2.37 -1.33
CA LEU A 128 -19.20 1.36 -1.83
C LEU A 128 -19.66 0.46 -0.67
N PRO A 129 -20.95 0.53 -0.27
CA PRO A 129 -21.47 -0.33 0.78
C PRO A 129 -21.46 -1.80 0.33
N ALA A 130 -21.33 -2.72 1.29
CA ALA A 130 -21.22 -4.16 1.02
C ALA A 130 -22.40 -4.70 0.17
N GLY A 131 -23.62 -4.19 0.38
CA GLY A 131 -24.81 -4.58 -0.36
C GLY A 131 -24.80 -4.23 -1.86
N LEU A 132 -23.91 -3.33 -2.30
CA LEU A 132 -23.79 -2.93 -3.71
C LEU A 132 -22.58 -3.57 -4.43
N ARG A 133 -21.87 -4.49 -3.78
CA ARG A 133 -20.69 -5.18 -4.36
C ARG A 133 -21.05 -6.18 -5.46
N SER A 134 -22.32 -6.44 -5.71
CA SER A 134 -22.77 -7.17 -6.91
C SER A 134 -22.50 -6.37 -8.19
N GLY A 135 -22.38 -5.04 -8.08
CA GLY A 135 -22.05 -4.15 -9.18
C GLY A 135 -23.14 -4.05 -10.24
N LYS A 136 -24.39 -4.42 -9.97
CA LYS A 136 -25.46 -4.44 -10.99
C LYS A 136 -26.38 -3.22 -10.96
N ASN A 137 -26.28 -2.39 -9.92
CA ASN A 137 -27.24 -1.33 -9.68
C ASN A 137 -26.90 -0.08 -10.51
N LEU A 138 -27.94 0.61 -10.96
CA LEU A 138 -27.86 2.00 -11.37
C LEU A 138 -28.08 2.87 -10.13
N VAL A 139 -27.11 3.71 -9.78
CA VAL A 139 -27.17 4.58 -8.59
C VAL A 139 -26.94 6.03 -8.97
N ARG A 140 -27.26 6.95 -8.06
CA ARG A 140 -26.93 8.37 -8.23
C ARG A 140 -25.83 8.78 -7.26
N ILE A 141 -24.93 9.63 -7.75
CA ILE A 141 -23.74 10.10 -7.04
C ILE A 141 -23.86 11.60 -6.78
N ARG A 142 -23.50 12.00 -5.56
CA ARG A 142 -23.36 13.40 -5.15
C ARG A 142 -21.92 13.66 -4.72
N GLN A 143 -21.32 14.73 -5.25
CA GLN A 143 -20.01 15.18 -4.79
C GLN A 143 -20.11 15.75 -3.37
N THR A 144 -19.14 15.42 -2.51
CA THR A 144 -19.09 15.85 -1.11
C THR A 144 -17.82 16.61 -0.76
N GLY A 145 -16.83 16.59 -1.64
CA GLY A 145 -15.57 17.32 -1.49
C GLY A 145 -14.76 17.32 -2.79
N LYS A 146 -13.56 17.89 -2.77
CA LYS A 146 -12.71 18.01 -3.96
C LYS A 146 -12.49 16.69 -4.69
N ASN A 147 -12.16 15.62 -3.95
CA ASN A 147 -11.87 14.29 -4.49
C ASN A 147 -12.76 13.19 -3.89
N SER A 148 -13.95 13.55 -3.38
CA SER A 148 -14.85 12.63 -2.69
C SER A 148 -16.32 12.80 -3.10
N GLY A 149 -17.05 11.70 -3.10
CA GLY A 149 -18.50 11.69 -3.30
C GLY A 149 -19.18 10.61 -2.48
N THR A 150 -20.50 10.60 -2.52
CA THR A 150 -21.34 9.58 -1.88
C THR A 150 -22.40 9.07 -2.85
N ILE A 151 -22.84 7.83 -2.64
CA ILE A 151 -24.05 7.30 -3.26
C ILE A 151 -25.24 7.95 -2.54
N ASP A 152 -26.13 8.55 -3.32
CA ASP A 152 -27.32 9.27 -2.84
C ASP A 152 -28.40 9.17 -3.93
N ASN A 153 -29.26 8.14 -3.85
CA ASN A 153 -30.24 7.88 -4.90
C ASN A 153 -31.38 8.90 -4.95
N ALA A 154 -31.60 9.67 -3.87
CA ALA A 154 -32.65 10.69 -3.81
C ALA A 154 -32.13 12.05 -4.31
N GLY A 155 -30.94 12.46 -3.88
CA GLY A 155 -30.37 13.79 -4.14
C GLY A 155 -29.15 13.81 -5.05
N GLY A 156 -28.68 12.66 -5.54
CA GLY A 156 -27.52 12.57 -6.42
C GLY A 156 -27.75 13.29 -7.75
N THR A 157 -26.71 13.94 -8.27
CA THR A 157 -26.77 14.74 -9.49
C THR A 157 -26.38 13.94 -10.73
N HIS A 158 -25.54 12.92 -10.57
CA HIS A 158 -24.98 12.15 -11.69
C HIS A 158 -25.34 10.67 -11.56
N THR A 159 -25.64 10.03 -12.69
CA THR A 159 -25.95 8.60 -12.73
C THR A 159 -24.67 7.77 -12.86
N ALA A 160 -24.49 6.76 -12.01
CA ALA A 160 -23.44 5.75 -12.09
C ALA A 160 -24.06 4.38 -12.39
N ASP A 161 -23.69 3.80 -13.54
CA ASP A 161 -23.96 2.39 -13.83
C ASP A 161 -22.84 1.55 -13.21
N LEU A 162 -23.13 0.88 -12.09
CA LEU A 162 -22.11 0.11 -11.36
C LEU A 162 -21.56 -1.07 -12.17
N SER A 163 -22.26 -1.52 -13.22
CA SER A 163 -21.80 -2.63 -14.06
C SER A 163 -20.58 -2.25 -14.91
N GLN A 164 -20.33 -0.95 -15.07
CA GLN A 164 -19.19 -0.40 -15.80
C GLN A 164 -17.96 -0.22 -14.89
N PHE A 165 -18.10 -0.35 -13.57
CA PHE A 165 -17.00 -0.20 -12.62
C PHE A 165 -16.32 -1.55 -12.34
N PRO A 166 -15.00 -1.57 -12.09
CA PRO A 166 -14.23 -2.79 -11.80
C PRO A 166 -14.50 -3.31 -10.37
N ILE A 167 -15.76 -3.65 -10.06
CA ILE A 167 -16.19 -4.07 -8.73
C ILE A 167 -15.93 -5.57 -8.53
N THR A 168 -15.18 -5.89 -7.48
CA THR A 168 -15.01 -7.24 -6.93
C THR A 168 -15.60 -7.34 -5.51
N ALA A 169 -15.63 -8.56 -4.95
CA ALA A 169 -16.08 -8.82 -3.58
C ALA A 169 -15.31 -8.03 -2.49
N ARG A 170 -14.09 -7.55 -2.79
CA ARG A 170 -13.24 -6.78 -1.86
C ARG A 170 -13.38 -5.26 -2.02
N THR A 171 -14.18 -4.79 -2.97
CA THR A 171 -14.30 -3.35 -3.27
C THR A 171 -14.94 -2.59 -2.12
N THR A 172 -14.24 -1.57 -1.63
CA THR A 172 -14.72 -0.67 -0.56
C THR A 172 -15.06 0.72 -1.08
N ALA A 173 -14.57 1.10 -2.26
CA ALA A 173 -14.88 2.35 -2.93
C ALA A 173 -14.78 2.19 -4.45
N ILE A 174 -15.61 2.92 -5.19
CA ILE A 174 -15.48 3.09 -6.64
C ILE A 174 -14.77 4.41 -6.93
N LYS A 175 -14.01 4.44 -8.03
CA LYS A 175 -13.21 5.60 -8.43
C LYS A 175 -13.65 6.04 -9.81
N GLY A 176 -13.98 7.32 -9.93
CA GLY A 176 -14.58 7.85 -11.15
C GLY A 176 -14.43 9.33 -11.30
N ARG A 177 -15.06 9.86 -12.35
CA ARG A 177 -15.09 11.27 -12.70
C ARG A 177 -16.49 11.65 -13.17
N PHE A 178 -16.88 12.90 -12.92
CA PHE A 178 -18.12 13.45 -13.42
C PHE A 178 -17.94 13.89 -14.88
N GLU A 179 -18.86 13.48 -15.76
CA GLU A 179 -18.88 13.88 -17.16
C GLU A 179 -20.32 13.96 -17.66
N GLY A 180 -20.76 15.18 -18.02
CA GLY A 180 -22.16 15.45 -18.32
C GLY A 180 -23.06 15.04 -17.14
N GLY A 181 -24.15 14.31 -17.41
CA GLY A 181 -25.04 13.78 -16.37
C GLY A 181 -24.59 12.46 -15.73
N ARG A 182 -23.35 12.00 -15.97
CA ARG A 182 -22.89 10.67 -15.58
C ARG A 182 -21.67 10.71 -14.66
N PHE A 183 -21.54 9.66 -13.86
CA PHE A 183 -20.33 9.34 -13.10
C PHE A 183 -19.70 8.10 -13.74
N LEU A 184 -18.53 8.29 -14.36
CA LEU A 184 -17.87 7.26 -15.16
C LEU A 184 -16.67 6.66 -14.43
N PRO A 185 -16.29 5.41 -14.72
CA PRO A 185 -15.04 4.82 -14.24
C PRO A 185 -13.84 5.72 -14.57
N TYR A 186 -12.88 5.77 -13.64
CA TYR A 186 -11.70 6.60 -13.85
C TYR A 186 -10.81 6.08 -14.98
N HIS A 187 -9.92 6.92 -15.50
CA HIS A 187 -9.07 6.61 -16.64
C HIS A 187 -8.22 5.36 -16.43
N THR A 188 -8.12 4.51 -17.46
CA THR A 188 -7.24 3.32 -17.46
C THR A 188 -5.77 3.74 -17.62
N ARG A 189 -4.84 2.82 -17.31
CA ARG A 189 -3.40 3.06 -17.55
C ARG A 189 -3.11 3.50 -18.98
N ASN A 190 -3.72 2.84 -19.97
CA ASN A 190 -3.50 3.15 -21.38
C ASN A 190 -3.97 4.56 -21.75
N GLN A 191 -5.16 4.98 -21.27
CA GLN A 191 -5.65 6.34 -21.47
C GLN A 191 -4.75 7.38 -20.81
N ILE A 192 -4.28 7.11 -19.58
CA ILE A 192 -3.34 7.99 -18.87
C ILE A 192 -2.01 8.09 -19.63
N ASN A 193 -1.48 6.97 -20.12
CA ASN A 193 -0.27 6.99 -20.95
C ASN A 193 -0.47 7.74 -22.28
N GLY A 194 -1.70 7.75 -22.80
CA GLY A 194 -2.10 8.55 -23.96
C GLY A 194 -2.41 10.03 -23.67
N GLY A 195 -2.10 10.54 -22.48
CA GLY A 195 -2.25 11.98 -22.16
C GLY A 195 -3.60 12.37 -21.54
N ALA A 196 -4.43 11.42 -21.09
CA ALA A 196 -5.74 11.75 -20.50
C ALA A 196 -5.68 12.69 -19.28
N LEU A 197 -4.52 12.78 -18.60
CA LEU A 197 -4.31 13.63 -17.42
C LEU A 197 -3.57 14.94 -17.72
N ASP A 198 -3.33 15.26 -18.99
CA ASP A 198 -2.62 16.48 -19.39
C ASP A 198 -3.38 17.72 -18.92
N GLY A 199 -2.73 18.55 -18.10
CA GLY A 199 -3.33 19.73 -17.47
C GLY A 199 -4.37 19.43 -16.38
N LYS A 200 -4.61 18.17 -16.03
CA LYS A 200 -5.68 17.75 -15.09
C LYS A 200 -5.17 17.16 -13.78
N ALA A 201 -3.86 16.93 -13.65
CA ALA A 201 -3.28 16.35 -12.45
C ALA A 201 -1.99 17.06 -12.02
N PRO A 202 -1.72 17.15 -10.71
CA PRO A 202 -0.42 17.62 -10.23
C PRO A 202 0.66 16.61 -10.66
N ILE A 203 1.80 17.13 -11.15
CA ILE A 203 2.97 16.33 -11.47
C ILE A 203 3.97 16.49 -10.33
N LEU A 204 4.36 15.36 -9.74
CA LEU A 204 5.23 15.29 -8.56
C LEU A 204 6.72 15.17 -8.93
N GLY A 205 7.00 14.87 -10.19
CA GLY A 205 8.32 14.65 -10.76
C GLY A 205 8.23 13.86 -12.05
N TYR A 206 9.38 13.60 -12.67
CA TYR A 206 9.50 12.85 -13.91
C TYR A 206 10.53 11.74 -13.75
N ALA A 207 10.18 10.52 -14.13
CA ALA A 207 11.12 9.41 -14.22
C ALA A 207 11.82 9.39 -15.60
N GLU A 208 13.02 8.81 -15.65
CA GLU A 208 13.76 8.59 -16.90
C GLU A 208 13.29 7.36 -17.69
N ASP A 209 12.78 6.33 -16.99
CA ASP A 209 12.42 5.04 -17.60
C ASP A 209 10.96 4.66 -17.27
N PRO A 210 10.13 4.37 -18.28
CA PRO A 210 8.72 4.08 -18.07
C PRO A 210 8.49 2.66 -17.51
N VAL A 211 9.43 1.74 -17.72
CA VAL A 211 9.35 0.37 -17.17
C VAL A 211 9.68 0.43 -15.68
N GLU A 212 10.75 1.11 -15.27
CA GLU A 212 11.02 1.31 -13.84
C GLU A 212 9.85 2.04 -13.15
N LEU A 213 9.31 3.09 -13.78
CA LEU A 213 8.14 3.79 -13.26
C LEU A 213 6.94 2.85 -13.12
N PHE A 214 6.71 1.95 -14.07
CA PHE A 214 5.67 0.93 -13.97
C PHE A 214 5.89 0.00 -12.77
N PHE A 215 7.12 -0.46 -12.52
CA PHE A 215 7.43 -1.29 -11.35
C PHE A 215 7.32 -0.52 -10.03
N MET A 216 7.59 0.80 -10.02
CA MET A 216 7.28 1.64 -8.86
C MET A 216 5.79 1.62 -8.51
N HIS A 217 4.89 1.57 -9.50
CA HIS A 217 3.45 1.42 -9.25
C HIS A 217 3.11 0.05 -8.63
N ILE A 218 3.83 -1.01 -8.99
CA ILE A 218 3.65 -2.34 -8.37
C ILE A 218 4.04 -2.31 -6.89
N GLN A 219 5.16 -1.64 -6.58
CA GLN A 219 5.64 -1.50 -5.20
C GLN A 219 4.80 -0.51 -4.35
N GLY A 220 4.09 0.42 -4.99
CA GLY A 220 3.20 1.38 -4.34
C GLY A 220 3.91 2.59 -3.72
N SER A 221 5.23 2.67 -3.76
CA SER A 221 6.02 3.82 -3.33
C SER A 221 7.36 3.82 -4.05
N GLY A 222 8.12 4.92 -3.97
CA GLY A 222 9.45 4.99 -4.55
C GLY A 222 10.19 6.29 -4.26
N ARG A 223 11.44 6.35 -4.71
CA ARG A 223 12.29 7.53 -4.65
C ARG A 223 12.84 7.87 -6.03
N LEU A 224 12.70 9.12 -6.46
CA LEU A 224 13.52 9.63 -7.56
C LEU A 224 14.88 10.06 -7.01
N LYS A 225 15.95 9.69 -7.69
CA LYS A 225 17.30 10.22 -7.49
C LYS A 225 17.61 11.20 -8.60
N THR A 226 17.78 12.47 -8.23
CA THR A 226 18.08 13.56 -9.18
C THR A 226 19.51 13.47 -9.70
N PRO A 227 19.84 14.15 -10.82
CA PRO A 227 21.23 14.28 -11.27
C PRO A 227 22.17 14.89 -10.22
N SER A 228 21.63 15.76 -9.35
CA SER A 228 22.36 16.31 -8.19
C SER A 228 22.52 15.35 -7.01
N GLY A 229 21.98 14.14 -7.10
CA GLY A 229 22.04 13.11 -6.05
C GLY A 229 21.01 13.26 -4.94
N LYS A 230 20.10 14.23 -5.02
CA LYS A 230 19.01 14.41 -4.05
C LYS A 230 17.92 13.36 -4.26
N TYR A 231 17.19 13.05 -3.18
CA TYR A 231 16.04 12.14 -3.24
C TYR A 231 14.72 12.90 -3.15
N ILE A 232 13.80 12.58 -4.06
CA ILE A 232 12.39 12.98 -4.00
C ILE A 232 11.60 11.74 -3.59
N ARG A 233 10.98 11.77 -2.40
CA ARG A 233 10.21 10.65 -1.86
C ARG A 233 8.77 10.72 -2.35
N ILE A 234 8.24 9.59 -2.84
CA ILE A 234 6.91 9.49 -3.42
C ILE A 234 6.17 8.34 -2.74
N GLY A 235 5.04 8.67 -2.10
CA GLY A 235 4.19 7.71 -1.40
C GLY A 235 2.90 7.42 -2.14
N TYR A 236 2.30 6.27 -1.84
CA TYR A 236 0.94 5.92 -2.27
C TYR A 236 -0.07 6.98 -1.80
N ALA A 237 -0.99 7.35 -2.68
CA ALA A 237 -2.12 8.24 -2.36
C ALA A 237 -3.46 7.56 -2.61
N ASP A 238 -3.72 7.13 -3.85
CA ASP A 238 -4.89 6.35 -4.25
C ASP A 238 -4.58 5.60 -5.57
N LYS A 239 -5.55 4.83 -6.09
CA LYS A 239 -5.50 4.15 -7.39
C LYS A 239 -6.85 4.25 -8.10
N ASN A 240 -6.88 3.94 -9.40
CA ASN A 240 -8.10 3.98 -10.23
C ASN A 240 -9.01 2.73 -10.11
N GLU A 241 -8.65 1.76 -9.24
CA GLU A 241 -9.33 0.47 -9.00
C GLU A 241 -9.45 -0.49 -10.20
N HIS A 242 -8.95 -0.15 -11.39
CA HIS A 242 -8.88 -1.11 -12.50
C HIS A 242 -8.02 -2.32 -12.13
N PRO A 243 -8.35 -3.52 -12.65
CA PRO A 243 -7.68 -4.75 -12.25
C PRO A 243 -6.20 -4.75 -12.61
N TYR A 244 -5.39 -5.35 -11.75
CA TYR A 244 -4.00 -5.66 -12.08
C TYR A 244 -3.94 -6.78 -13.11
N VAL A 245 -3.21 -6.55 -14.20
CA VAL A 245 -2.88 -7.56 -15.21
C VAL A 245 -1.36 -7.67 -15.30
N SER A 246 -0.84 -8.89 -15.20
CA SER A 246 0.61 -9.14 -15.27
C SER A 246 1.11 -8.94 -16.69
N ILE A 247 1.91 -7.89 -16.91
CA ILE A 247 2.57 -7.66 -18.21
C ILE A 247 3.59 -8.74 -18.54
N GLY A 248 4.22 -9.36 -17.53
CA GLY A 248 5.16 -10.46 -17.72
C GLY A 248 4.47 -11.68 -18.33
N ARG A 249 3.32 -12.08 -17.78
CA ARG A 249 2.51 -13.17 -18.36
C ARG A 249 2.07 -12.83 -19.78
N TYR A 250 1.58 -11.62 -20.03
CA TYR A 250 1.20 -11.18 -21.38
C TYR A 250 2.37 -11.27 -22.38
N MET A 251 3.56 -10.81 -21.99
CA MET A 251 4.75 -10.87 -22.85
C MET A 251 5.19 -12.32 -23.14
N ALA A 252 5.04 -13.21 -22.16
CA ALA A 252 5.29 -14.64 -22.35
C ALA A 252 4.30 -15.30 -23.31
N ASP A 253 3.01 -15.03 -23.11
CA ASP A 253 1.94 -15.59 -23.95
C ASP A 253 2.04 -15.10 -25.40
N LYS A 254 2.53 -13.87 -25.62
CA LYS A 254 2.80 -13.31 -26.94
C LYS A 254 4.13 -13.73 -27.56
N GLY A 255 4.99 -14.42 -26.82
CA GLY A 255 6.31 -14.84 -27.29
C GLY A 255 7.36 -13.74 -27.35
N TYR A 256 7.13 -12.58 -26.74
CA TYR A 256 8.12 -11.49 -26.68
C TYR A 256 9.31 -11.83 -25.77
N LEU A 257 9.04 -12.46 -24.62
CA LEU A 257 10.04 -12.92 -23.66
C LEU A 257 9.61 -14.24 -23.05
N LYS A 258 10.54 -15.16 -22.74
CA LYS A 258 10.18 -16.36 -21.98
C LYS A 258 9.80 -15.98 -20.55
N LEU A 259 8.96 -16.76 -19.87
CA LEU A 259 8.49 -16.44 -18.50
C LEU A 259 9.63 -16.29 -17.47
N GLY A 260 10.76 -16.98 -17.64
CA GLY A 260 11.94 -16.79 -16.79
C GLY A 260 12.66 -15.45 -17.00
N GLN A 261 12.40 -14.76 -18.10
CA GLN A 261 13.00 -13.48 -18.48
C GLN A 261 12.10 -12.27 -18.18
N THR A 262 10.87 -12.48 -17.67
CA THR A 262 9.91 -11.40 -17.40
C THR A 262 10.16 -10.72 -16.04
N SER A 263 11.42 -10.39 -15.76
CA SER A 263 11.82 -9.53 -14.64
C SER A 263 11.79 -8.06 -15.05
N MET A 264 11.88 -7.13 -14.09
CA MET A 264 12.00 -5.70 -14.39
C MET A 264 13.18 -5.43 -15.34
N GLN A 265 14.34 -6.04 -15.07
CA GLN A 265 15.55 -5.87 -15.87
C GLN A 265 15.39 -6.45 -17.27
N GLY A 266 14.74 -7.61 -17.40
CA GLY A 266 14.48 -8.24 -18.70
C GLY A 266 13.54 -7.41 -19.57
N ILE A 267 12.42 -6.95 -19.01
CA ILE A 267 11.44 -6.11 -19.71
C ILE A 267 12.07 -4.76 -20.08
N LYS A 268 12.81 -4.13 -19.16
CA LYS A 268 13.50 -2.87 -19.43
C LYS A 268 14.50 -3.00 -20.58
N SER A 269 15.26 -4.10 -20.63
CA SER A 269 16.24 -4.35 -21.69
C SER A 269 15.56 -4.62 -23.04
N TYR A 270 14.42 -5.30 -23.05
CA TYR A 270 13.62 -5.56 -24.25
C TYR A 270 12.98 -4.28 -24.85
N MET A 271 12.65 -3.30 -24.00
CA MET A 271 11.99 -2.06 -24.41
C MET A 271 12.96 -0.93 -24.83
N ARG A 272 14.27 -1.19 -24.83
CA ARG A 272 15.32 -0.27 -25.27
C ARG A 272 15.72 -0.56 -26.70
#